data_AF-A0A963E9D2-F1
#
_entry.id   AF-A0A963E9D2-F1
#
_cell.length_a   1.000
_cell.length_b   1.000
_cell.length_c   1.000
_cell.angle_alpha   90.00
_cell.angle_beta   90.00
_cell.angle_gamma   90.00
#
_symmetry.space_group_name_H-M   'P 1'
#
loop_
_entity.id
_entity.type
_entity.pdbx_description
1 polymer ?
#
loop_
_entity_poly.entity_id
_entity_poly.type
_entity_poly.pdbx_seq_one_letter_code
_entity_poly.pdbx_strand_id
1 'polypeptide(L)'
;MWCIPAEGNAHFVCQMESVLEVYKRPLDPLNPVVCMDETAVQCIKEVRAPIAARPGATERYDAEYERNGVAHLLLFYAPFENWRRIQVADNHTACEWAECVRRLVEEDYPNADKITLVMDNLNTHNGASLYKAFTPEHARRLLNKLEFVYTPKHGSWLNMAECEFSVLSRQCLARRLPDSESVANEIATWTRDRNQNTASVDWRFSTEDARIKLKRLYPNLLS
;
A
#
# COMPACT_ATOMS: atom_id res chain seq x y z
N MET A 1 -3.15 13.12 -7.57
CA MET A 1 -2.35 13.21 -8.81
C MET A 1 -3.10 12.45 -9.89
N TRP A 2 -3.30 13.00 -11.09
CA TRP A 2 -3.99 12.28 -12.17
C TRP A 2 -2.96 11.51 -12.98
N CYS A 3 -3.00 10.18 -12.94
CA CYS A 3 -2.26 9.35 -13.89
C CYS A 3 -3.14 9.10 -15.11
N ILE A 4 -2.71 9.60 -16.28
CA ILE A 4 -3.43 9.45 -17.55
C ILE A 4 -2.68 8.40 -18.37
N PRO A 5 -3.18 7.15 -18.47
CA PRO A 5 -2.60 6.16 -19.36
C PRO A 5 -2.80 6.55 -20.83
N ALA A 6 -1.88 6.12 -21.69
CA ALA A 6 -1.99 6.30 -23.13
C ALA A 6 -3.24 5.59 -23.69
N GLU A 7 -3.85 6.17 -24.72
CA GLU A 7 -4.96 5.56 -25.45
C GLU A 7 -4.51 4.27 -26.16
N GLY A 8 -5.41 3.27 -26.26
CA GLY A 8 -5.13 2.00 -26.92
C GLY A 8 -3.99 1.16 -26.33
N ASN A 9 -3.64 1.37 -25.05
CA ASN A 9 -2.52 0.69 -24.41
C ASN A 9 -2.87 -0.75 -24.00
N ALA A 10 -2.52 -1.71 -24.86
CA ALA A 10 -2.76 -3.15 -24.63
C ALA A 10 -2.13 -3.66 -23.32
N HIS A 11 -0.92 -3.21 -22.98
CA HIS A 11 -0.23 -3.61 -21.76
C HIS A 11 -0.98 -3.11 -20.51
N PHE A 12 -1.44 -1.87 -20.52
CA PHE A 12 -2.24 -1.29 -19.45
C PHE A 12 -3.51 -2.11 -19.20
N VAL A 13 -4.26 -2.38 -20.27
CA VAL A 13 -5.54 -3.09 -20.17
C VAL A 13 -5.35 -4.53 -19.69
N CYS A 14 -4.33 -5.23 -20.19
CA CYS A 14 -4.02 -6.60 -19.76
C CYS A 14 -3.76 -6.67 -18.24
N GLN A 15 -2.94 -5.77 -17.72
CA GLN A 15 -2.65 -5.70 -16.28
C GLN A 15 -3.86 -5.22 -15.47
N MET A 16 -4.60 -4.21 -15.95
CA MET A 16 -5.83 -3.74 -15.30
C MET A 16 -6.83 -4.89 -15.13
N GLU A 17 -7.13 -5.63 -16.20
CA GLU A 17 -8.10 -6.74 -16.11
C GLU A 17 -7.59 -7.85 -15.19
N SER A 18 -6.27 -8.09 -15.14
CA SER A 18 -5.68 -9.05 -14.19
C SER A 18 -5.92 -8.65 -12.73
N VAL A 19 -5.77 -7.36 -12.40
CA VAL A 19 -6.07 -6.83 -11.04
C VAL A 19 -7.57 -6.93 -10.74
N LEU A 20 -8.43 -6.55 -11.68
CA LEU A 20 -9.88 -6.58 -11.50
C LEU A 20 -10.41 -8.01 -11.32
N GLU A 21 -9.81 -8.99 -12.00
CA GLU A 21 -10.15 -10.41 -11.81
C GLU A 21 -9.81 -10.88 -10.39
N VAL A 22 -8.65 -10.48 -9.86
CA VAL A 22 -8.25 -10.81 -8.48
C VAL A 22 -9.24 -10.25 -7.46
N TYR A 23 -9.69 -9.02 -7.63
CA TYR A 23 -10.65 -8.38 -6.73
C TYR A 23 -12.06 -8.97 -6.80
N LYS A 24 -12.36 -9.80 -7.80
CA LYS A 24 -13.62 -10.53 -7.92
C LYS A 24 -13.56 -11.96 -7.37
N ARG A 25 -12.38 -12.46 -7.01
CA ARG A 25 -12.24 -13.82 -6.48
C ARG A 25 -13.09 -13.97 -5.22
N PRO A 26 -13.70 -15.15 -5.00
CA PRO A 26 -14.39 -15.43 -3.75
C PRO A 26 -13.42 -15.33 -2.58
N LEU A 27 -13.95 -14.96 -1.41
CA LEU A 27 -13.14 -14.89 -0.20
C LEU A 27 -12.65 -16.29 0.17
N ASP A 28 -11.33 -16.43 0.29
CA ASP A 28 -10.67 -17.67 0.69
C ASP A 28 -9.54 -17.34 1.67
N PRO A 29 -9.69 -17.65 2.98
CA PRO A 29 -8.66 -17.39 3.99
C PRO A 29 -7.33 -18.13 3.75
N LEU A 30 -7.32 -19.21 2.94
CA LEU A 30 -6.08 -19.90 2.57
C LEU A 30 -5.39 -19.26 1.35
N ASN A 31 -6.12 -18.42 0.61
CA ASN A 31 -5.64 -17.71 -0.57
C ASN A 31 -5.90 -16.19 -0.47
N PRO A 32 -5.37 -15.51 0.57
CA PRO A 32 -5.64 -14.11 0.83
C PRO A 32 -5.14 -13.18 -0.29
N VAL A 33 -5.91 -12.12 -0.55
CA VAL A 33 -5.51 -11.02 -1.45
C VAL A 33 -4.98 -9.87 -0.61
N VAL A 34 -3.71 -9.53 -0.80
CA VAL A 34 -3.00 -8.47 -0.08
C VAL A 34 -2.51 -7.44 -1.09
N CYS A 35 -2.94 -6.19 -0.92
CA CYS A 35 -2.42 -5.04 -1.63
C CYS A 35 -1.21 -4.47 -0.89
N MET A 36 -0.15 -4.13 -1.61
CA MET A 36 1.05 -3.52 -1.04
C MET A 36 1.39 -2.25 -1.80
N ASP A 37 1.77 -1.23 -1.04
CA ASP A 37 2.29 0.03 -1.56
C ASP A 37 3.21 0.68 -0.52
N GLU A 38 3.94 1.69 -0.95
CA GLU A 38 4.86 2.44 -0.09
C GLU A 38 4.71 3.96 -0.23
N THR A 39 4.98 4.66 0.87
CA THR A 39 4.97 6.12 0.89
C THR A 39 6.00 6.66 1.87
N ALA A 40 6.14 7.98 1.92
CA ALA A 40 7.05 8.66 2.81
C ALA A 40 6.36 9.83 3.49
N VAL A 41 6.67 10.02 4.77
CA VAL A 41 6.16 11.12 5.60
C VAL A 41 7.33 11.98 6.04
N GLN A 42 7.26 13.28 5.80
CA GLN A 42 8.26 14.21 6.29
C GLN A 42 8.08 14.42 7.80
N CYS A 43 9.14 14.17 8.58
CA CYS A 43 9.16 14.44 10.01
C CYS A 43 9.42 15.94 10.23
N ILE A 44 8.60 16.57 11.07
CA ILE A 44 8.60 18.02 11.30
C ILE A 44 8.57 18.28 12.81
N LYS A 45 9.60 18.98 13.31
CA LYS A 45 9.65 19.47 14.68
C LYS A 45 9.11 20.90 14.77
N GLU A 46 8.41 21.15 15.87
CA GLU A 46 8.07 22.50 16.30
C GLU A 46 9.31 23.22 16.82
N VAL A 47 9.59 24.41 16.30
CA VAL A 47 10.67 25.27 16.82
C VAL A 47 10.20 26.03 18.08
N ARG A 48 8.89 26.28 18.18
CA ARG A 48 8.28 26.98 19.32
C ARG A 48 7.13 26.18 19.88
N ALA A 49 6.96 26.23 21.20
CA ALA A 49 5.85 25.57 21.86
C ALA A 49 4.50 26.07 21.31
N PRO A 50 3.60 25.17 20.88
CA PRO A 50 2.27 25.55 20.45
C PRO A 50 1.49 26.29 21.55
N ILE A 51 0.62 27.20 21.15
CA ILE A 51 -0.31 27.86 22.07
C ILE A 51 -1.55 26.97 22.17
N ALA A 52 -1.76 26.38 23.35
CA ALA A 52 -2.88 25.49 23.62
C ALA A 52 -4.24 26.13 23.31
N ALA A 53 -5.18 25.30 22.87
CA ALA A 53 -6.56 25.72 22.65
C ALA A 53 -7.21 26.23 23.95
N ARG A 54 -8.12 27.20 23.82
CA ARG A 54 -8.96 27.71 24.93
C ARG A 54 -10.36 28.02 24.41
N PRO A 55 -11.39 28.16 25.27
CA PRO A 55 -12.75 28.47 24.80
C PRO A 55 -12.76 29.67 23.83
N GLY A 56 -13.25 29.45 22.60
CA GLY A 56 -13.29 30.45 21.53
C GLY A 56 -12.02 30.61 20.69
N ALA A 57 -10.96 29.82 20.92
CA ALA A 57 -9.74 29.85 20.12
C ALA A 57 -9.16 28.43 19.93
N THR A 58 -8.91 28.05 18.67
CA THR A 58 -8.20 26.81 18.33
C THR A 58 -6.74 26.88 18.78
N GLU A 59 -6.12 25.72 18.94
CA GLU A 59 -4.68 25.60 19.09
C GLU A 59 -3.96 26.30 17.93
N ARG A 60 -2.81 26.91 18.22
CA ARG A 60 -2.01 27.65 17.23
C ARG A 60 -0.57 27.14 17.23
N TYR A 61 -0.07 26.92 16.03
CA TYR A 61 1.31 26.53 15.77
C TYR A 61 2.07 27.71 15.17
N ASP A 62 3.38 27.75 15.40
CA ASP A 62 4.23 28.70 14.69
C ASP A 62 4.37 28.28 13.21
N ALA A 63 4.51 29.28 12.34
CA ALA A 63 4.79 29.05 10.93
C ALA A 63 6.20 28.47 10.71
N GLU A 64 7.14 28.80 11.61
CA GLU A 64 8.50 28.28 11.62
C GLU A 64 8.54 26.83 12.12
N TYR A 65 9.24 25.95 11.38
CA TYR A 65 9.40 24.54 11.73
C TYR A 65 10.77 24.01 11.26
N GLU A 66 11.23 22.93 11.89
CA GLU A 66 12.45 22.22 11.49
C GLU A 66 12.09 20.92 10.77
N ARG A 67 12.76 20.65 9.63
CA ARG A 67 12.67 19.36 8.94
C ARG A 67 13.60 18.36 9.62
N ASN A 68 13.05 17.25 10.11
CA ASN A 68 13.81 16.25 10.87
C ASN A 68 13.80 14.87 10.19
N GLY A 69 14.10 14.86 8.89
CA GLY A 69 14.16 13.63 8.09
C GLY A 69 12.81 13.18 7.54
N VAL A 70 12.78 11.93 7.10
CA VAL A 70 11.64 11.29 6.43
C VAL A 70 11.47 9.88 6.98
N ALA A 71 10.25 9.51 7.32
CA ALA A 71 9.88 8.14 7.66
C ALA A 71 9.34 7.43 6.41
N HIS A 72 9.94 6.31 6.04
CA HIS A 72 9.45 5.47 4.94
C HIS A 72 8.41 4.48 5.47
N LEU A 73 7.30 4.32 4.77
CA LEU A 73 6.19 3.46 5.16
C LEU A 73 5.95 2.40 4.10
N LEU A 74 5.98 1.13 4.49
CA LEU A 74 5.53 0.00 3.66
C LEU A 74 4.23 -0.54 4.23
N LEU A 75 3.15 -0.47 3.45
CA LEU A 75 1.82 -0.93 3.83
C LEU A 75 1.51 -2.26 3.15
N PHE A 76 1.03 -3.22 3.93
CA PHE A 76 0.35 -4.42 3.46
C PHE A 76 -1.09 -4.36 3.94
N TYR A 77 -2.04 -4.46 3.02
CA TYR A 77 -3.46 -4.29 3.27
C TYR A 77 -4.25 -5.43 2.63
N ALA A 78 -4.93 -6.23 3.45
CA ALA A 78 -5.91 -7.21 2.99
C ALA A 78 -7.32 -6.58 3.08
N PRO A 79 -7.82 -5.97 1.98
CA PRO A 79 -9.05 -5.19 2.02
C PRO A 79 -10.27 -6.00 2.44
N PHE A 80 -10.34 -7.25 1.99
CA PHE A 80 -11.50 -8.11 2.18
C PHE A 80 -11.54 -8.80 3.55
N GLU A 81 -10.40 -8.91 4.23
CA GLU A 81 -10.31 -9.42 5.60
C GLU A 81 -10.34 -8.30 6.63
N ASN A 82 -10.37 -7.05 6.16
CA ASN A 82 -10.12 -5.88 6.99
C ASN A 82 -8.88 -6.06 7.89
N TRP A 83 -7.75 -6.46 7.29
CA TRP A 83 -6.44 -6.48 7.95
C TRP A 83 -5.41 -5.55 7.30
N ARG A 84 -4.50 -4.96 8.08
CA ARG A 84 -3.29 -4.27 7.59
C ARG A 84 -2.12 -4.37 8.56
N ARG A 85 -0.93 -4.27 7.99
CA ARG A 85 0.33 -3.97 8.68
C ARG A 85 1.05 -2.84 7.96
N ILE A 86 1.56 -1.88 8.73
CA ILE A 86 2.42 -0.82 8.22
C ILE A 86 3.77 -0.93 8.92
N GLN A 87 4.84 -1.06 8.14
CA GLN A 87 6.20 -0.99 8.63
C GLN A 87 6.75 0.43 8.43
N VAL A 88 7.27 1.04 9.49
CA VAL A 88 8.14 2.21 9.36
C VAL A 88 9.57 1.71 9.13
N ALA A 89 10.15 2.03 8.00
CA ALA A 89 11.48 1.59 7.59
C ALA A 89 12.43 2.79 7.49
N ASP A 90 13.73 2.50 7.59
CA ASP A 90 14.78 3.51 7.41
C ASP A 90 14.97 3.89 5.94
N ASN A 91 14.64 2.98 5.02
CA ASN A 91 14.78 3.15 3.57
C ASN A 91 13.80 2.23 2.80
N HIS A 92 13.84 2.29 1.47
CA HIS A 92 13.03 1.47 0.54
C HIS A 92 13.90 0.48 -0.27
N THR A 93 14.93 -0.09 0.35
CA THR A 93 15.83 -1.03 -0.35
C THR A 93 15.13 -2.35 -0.67
N ALA A 94 15.67 -3.08 -1.64
CA ALA A 94 15.21 -4.43 -1.98
C ALA A 94 15.22 -5.39 -0.77
N CYS A 95 16.17 -5.23 0.15
CA CYS A 95 16.28 -6.05 1.35
C CYS A 95 15.18 -5.72 2.38
N GLU A 96 14.89 -4.43 2.60
CA GLU A 96 13.76 -4.01 3.45
C GLU A 96 12.43 -4.54 2.92
N TRP A 97 12.21 -4.43 1.60
CA TRP A 97 11.04 -5.00 0.95
C TRP A 97 10.96 -6.52 1.14
N ALA A 98 12.07 -7.22 0.91
CA ALA A 98 12.13 -8.68 1.03
C ALA A 98 11.85 -9.15 2.46
N GLU A 99 12.33 -8.44 3.47
CA GLU A 99 12.05 -8.72 4.88
C GLU A 99 10.57 -8.50 5.20
N CYS A 100 9.96 -7.44 4.68
CA CYS A 100 8.52 -7.21 4.85
C CYS A 100 7.66 -8.31 4.20
N VAL A 101 8.08 -8.82 3.03
CA VAL A 101 7.44 -9.95 2.36
C VAL A 101 7.66 -11.27 3.12
N ARG A 102 8.85 -11.50 3.68
CA ARG A 102 9.10 -12.66 4.55
C ARG A 102 8.11 -12.66 5.72
N ARG A 103 7.95 -11.53 6.41
CA ARG A 103 6.98 -11.37 7.51
C ARG A 103 5.54 -11.60 7.06
N LEU A 104 5.17 -11.12 5.87
CA LEU A 104 3.85 -11.41 5.30
C LEU A 104 3.60 -12.91 5.21
N VAL A 105 4.57 -13.67 4.69
CA VAL A 105 4.43 -15.10 4.44
C VAL A 105 4.55 -15.94 5.72
N GLU A 106 5.45 -15.56 6.63
CA GLU A 106 5.83 -16.40 7.77
C GLU A 106 5.15 -15.99 9.09
N GLU A 107 4.74 -14.73 9.24
CA GLU A 107 4.18 -14.19 10.48
C GLU A 107 2.71 -13.81 10.30
N ASP A 108 2.38 -13.06 9.24
CA ASP A 108 1.02 -12.57 9.02
C ASP A 108 0.09 -13.67 8.49
N TYR A 109 0.56 -14.47 7.53
CA TYR A 109 -0.21 -15.57 6.91
C TYR A 109 0.55 -16.91 6.86
N PRO A 110 1.02 -17.45 8.00
CA PRO A 110 1.81 -18.68 8.03
C PRO A 110 1.07 -19.89 7.45
N ASN A 111 -0.27 -19.90 7.56
CA ASN A 111 -1.14 -21.00 7.14
C ASN A 111 -1.69 -20.83 5.72
N ALA A 112 -1.43 -19.71 5.03
CA ALA A 112 -1.87 -19.55 3.65
C ALA A 112 -1.13 -20.51 2.73
N ASP A 113 -1.86 -21.09 1.78
CA ASP A 113 -1.31 -21.89 0.68
C ASP A 113 -0.66 -20.98 -0.36
N LYS A 114 -1.32 -19.86 -0.66
CA LYS A 114 -0.86 -18.84 -1.60
C LYS A 114 -1.32 -17.46 -1.14
N ILE A 115 -0.49 -16.45 -1.28
CA ILE A 115 -0.86 -15.05 -1.03
C ILE A 115 -0.80 -14.33 -2.36
N THR A 116 -1.92 -13.79 -2.82
CA THR A 116 -1.96 -12.92 -3.99
C THR A 116 -1.53 -11.52 -3.57
N LEU A 117 -0.32 -11.12 -3.95
CA LEU A 117 0.27 -9.83 -3.63
C LEU A 117 0.07 -8.87 -4.81
N VAL A 118 -0.85 -7.93 -4.66
CA VAL A 118 -1.14 -6.86 -5.63
C VAL A 118 -0.27 -5.65 -5.34
N MET A 119 0.55 -5.20 -6.29
CA MET A 119 1.50 -4.09 -6.08
C MET A 119 1.87 -3.39 -7.39
N ASP A 120 2.59 -2.28 -7.32
CA ASP A 120 3.13 -1.62 -8.51
C ASP A 120 4.34 -2.36 -9.12
N ASN A 121 4.90 -1.82 -10.20
CA ASN A 121 6.02 -2.42 -10.93
C ASN A 121 7.40 -1.85 -10.52
N LEU A 122 7.61 -1.43 -9.26
CA LEU A 122 8.93 -0.98 -8.84
C LEU A 122 9.98 -2.07 -9.03
N ASN A 123 11.23 -1.68 -9.32
CA ASN A 123 12.33 -2.62 -9.59
C ASN A 123 12.70 -3.52 -8.38
N THR A 124 12.25 -3.18 -7.19
CA THR A 124 12.38 -3.97 -5.95
C THR A 124 11.24 -4.97 -5.80
N HIS A 125 10.09 -4.77 -6.44
CA HIS A 125 8.87 -5.57 -6.28
C HIS A 125 8.91 -6.83 -7.15
N ASN A 126 9.82 -7.74 -6.84
CA ASN A 126 9.96 -9.00 -7.55
C ASN A 126 10.75 -10.04 -6.76
N GLY A 127 10.74 -11.27 -7.27
CA GLY A 127 11.43 -12.39 -6.63
C GLY A 127 12.95 -12.25 -6.53
N ALA A 128 13.60 -11.46 -7.38
CA ALA A 128 15.05 -11.28 -7.30
C ALA A 128 15.44 -10.56 -6.00
N SER A 129 14.59 -9.69 -5.45
CA SER A 129 14.80 -9.07 -4.14
C SER A 129 14.84 -10.10 -3.01
N LEU A 130 14.01 -11.15 -3.07
CA LEU A 130 14.06 -12.26 -2.11
C LEU A 130 15.38 -13.02 -2.19
N TYR A 131 15.91 -13.27 -3.39
CA TYR A 131 17.22 -13.92 -3.59
C TYR A 131 18.40 -13.01 -3.21
N LYS A 132 18.22 -11.69 -3.18
CA LYS A 132 19.23 -10.75 -2.65
C LYS A 132 19.30 -10.79 -1.13
N ALA A 133 18.16 -11.01 -0.46
CA ALA A 133 18.05 -10.93 0.99
C ALA A 133 18.24 -12.28 1.71
N PHE A 134 17.85 -13.39 1.09
CA PHE A 134 17.80 -14.70 1.73
C PHE A 134 18.57 -15.77 0.96
N THR A 135 18.83 -16.91 1.61
CA THR A 135 19.41 -18.07 0.91
C THR A 135 18.49 -18.54 -0.22
N PRO A 136 19.04 -19.14 -1.30
CA PRO A 136 18.23 -19.59 -2.43
C PRO A 136 17.05 -20.48 -2.04
N GLU A 137 17.24 -21.39 -1.07
CA GLU A 137 16.20 -22.28 -0.58
C GLU A 137 15.09 -21.50 0.14
N HIS A 138 15.46 -20.52 0.97
CA HIS A 138 14.49 -19.70 1.71
C HIS A 138 13.71 -18.77 0.78
N ALA A 139 14.41 -18.06 -0.10
CA ALA A 139 13.80 -17.22 -1.13
C ALA A 139 12.81 -18.02 -1.99
N ARG A 140 13.16 -19.26 -2.38
CA ARG A 140 12.28 -20.12 -3.16
C ARG A 140 11.05 -20.58 -2.38
N ARG A 141 11.18 -20.89 -1.08
CA ARG A 141 10.03 -21.21 -0.22
C ARG A 141 9.05 -20.05 -0.12
N LEU A 142 9.55 -18.83 0.08
CA LEU A 142 8.73 -17.61 0.11
C LEU A 142 8.01 -17.41 -1.24
N LEU A 143 8.73 -17.50 -2.36
CA LEU A 143 8.14 -17.35 -3.70
C LEU A 143 7.07 -18.39 -4.01
N ASN A 144 7.23 -19.63 -3.55
CA ASN A 144 6.23 -20.67 -3.77
C ASN A 144 4.88 -20.31 -3.10
N LYS A 145 4.90 -19.52 -2.03
CA LYS A 145 3.70 -18.99 -1.35
C LYS A 145 3.18 -17.67 -1.93
N LEU A 146 3.77 -17.10 -2.98
CA LEU A 146 3.36 -15.79 -3.53
C LEU A 146 2.84 -15.90 -4.97
N GLU A 147 1.74 -15.22 -5.27
CA GLU A 147 1.29 -14.88 -6.62
C GLU A 147 1.40 -13.36 -6.80
N PHE A 148 2.27 -12.89 -7.69
CA PHE A 148 2.41 -11.46 -7.94
C PHE A 148 1.42 -10.99 -9.01
N VAL A 149 0.67 -9.94 -8.69
CA VAL A 149 -0.24 -9.27 -9.62
C VAL A 149 0.12 -7.80 -9.65
N TYR A 150 0.55 -7.34 -10.81
CA TYR A 150 1.06 -5.97 -10.94
C TYR A 150 0.00 -5.02 -11.44
N THR A 151 -0.17 -3.89 -10.75
CA THR A 151 -0.97 -2.78 -11.27
C THR A 151 -0.30 -2.18 -12.50
N PRO A 152 -1.07 -1.69 -13.48
CA PRO A 152 -0.47 -1.09 -14.65
C PRO A 152 0.25 0.20 -14.33
N LYS A 153 1.30 0.50 -15.11
CA LYS A 153 1.93 1.84 -15.09
C LYS A 153 0.86 2.89 -15.37
N HIS A 154 0.84 3.97 -14.58
CA HIS A 154 -0.21 4.99 -14.59
C HIS A 154 -1.61 4.47 -14.15
N GLY A 155 -1.68 3.33 -13.46
CA GLY A 155 -2.90 2.72 -12.93
C GLY A 155 -2.91 2.60 -11.41
N SER A 156 -2.19 3.50 -10.73
CA SER A 156 -2.02 3.53 -9.27
C SER A 156 -3.37 3.45 -8.52
N TRP A 157 -4.40 4.13 -9.04
CA TRP A 157 -5.78 4.10 -8.53
C TRP A 157 -6.44 2.70 -8.44
N LEU A 158 -5.88 1.67 -9.08
CA LEU A 158 -6.32 0.27 -8.94
C LEU A 158 -5.75 -0.41 -7.69
N ASN A 159 -4.69 0.13 -7.07
CA ASN A 159 -4.10 -0.44 -5.87
C ASN A 159 -4.91 0.00 -4.63
N MET A 160 -5.61 -0.92 -3.97
CA MET A 160 -6.41 -0.54 -2.78
C MET A 160 -5.54 -0.07 -1.60
N ALA A 161 -4.24 -0.37 -1.60
CA ALA A 161 -3.30 0.16 -0.61
C ALA A 161 -3.22 1.71 -0.67
N GLU A 162 -3.36 2.33 -1.85
CA GLU A 162 -3.38 3.80 -1.99
C GLU A 162 -4.61 4.42 -1.30
N CYS A 163 -5.76 3.74 -1.35
CA CYS A 163 -6.95 4.17 -0.63
C CYS A 163 -6.71 4.15 0.89
N GLU A 164 -6.08 3.10 1.40
CA GLU A 164 -5.79 2.97 2.83
C GLU A 164 -4.74 3.99 3.29
N PHE A 165 -3.72 4.28 2.47
CA PHE A 165 -2.81 5.40 2.73
C PHE A 165 -3.52 6.75 2.77
N SER A 166 -4.52 6.98 1.91
CA SER A 166 -5.33 8.20 1.97
C SER A 166 -6.12 8.31 3.28
N VAL A 167 -6.59 7.19 3.83
CA VAL A 167 -7.25 7.16 5.14
C VAL A 167 -6.24 7.43 6.26
N LEU A 168 -5.10 6.73 6.26
CA LEU A 168 -4.01 6.93 7.21
C LEU A 168 -3.56 8.40 7.24
N SER A 169 -3.36 8.99 6.06
CA SER A 169 -2.91 10.38 5.92
C SER A 169 -3.89 11.34 6.61
N ARG A 170 -5.19 11.19 6.36
CA ARG A 170 -6.23 12.07 6.93
C ARG A 170 -6.46 11.85 8.43
N GLN A 171 -6.37 10.60 8.90
CA GLN A 171 -6.73 10.24 10.27
C GLN A 171 -5.55 10.29 11.25
N CYS A 172 -4.33 10.02 10.78
CA CYS A 172 -3.16 9.85 11.65
C CYS A 172 -2.06 10.87 11.37
N LEU A 173 -1.76 11.12 10.08
CA LEU A 173 -0.55 11.84 9.66
C LEU A 173 -0.79 13.31 9.28
N ALA A 174 -2.03 13.80 9.32
CA ALA A 174 -2.39 15.19 9.01
C ALA A 174 -2.01 16.17 10.15
N ARG A 175 -0.79 16.03 10.68
CA ARG A 175 -0.20 16.83 11.76
C ARG A 175 1.32 16.72 11.72
N ARG A 176 2.01 17.57 12.48
CA ARG A 176 3.47 17.53 12.62
C ARG A 176 3.87 16.41 13.58
N LEU A 177 4.76 15.53 13.12
CA LEU A 177 5.36 14.45 13.91
C LEU A 177 6.88 14.64 13.89
N PRO A 178 7.53 14.74 15.06
CA PRO A 178 8.90 15.25 15.13
C PRO A 178 9.94 14.27 14.56
N ASP A 179 9.71 12.96 14.62
CA ASP A 179 10.68 11.93 14.27
C ASP A 179 9.99 10.62 13.85
N SER A 180 10.79 9.69 13.32
CA SER A 180 10.32 8.37 12.85
C SER A 180 9.74 7.52 13.98
N GLU A 181 10.24 7.65 15.21
CA GLU A 181 9.71 6.94 16.37
C GLU A 181 8.28 7.40 16.70
N SER A 182 8.03 8.71 16.70
CA SER A 182 6.70 9.29 16.86
C SER A 182 5.77 8.84 15.74
N VAL A 183 6.24 8.80 14.49
CA VAL A 183 5.47 8.27 13.35
C VAL A 183 5.11 6.80 13.59
N ALA A 184 6.06 5.97 14.02
CA ALA A 184 5.85 4.55 14.27
C ALA A 184 4.82 4.30 15.38
N ASN A 185 4.90 5.03 16.49
CA ASN A 185 3.98 4.88 17.62
C ASN A 185 2.53 5.24 17.24
N GLU A 186 2.36 6.31 16.48
CA GLU A 186 1.04 6.77 16.03
C GLU A 186 0.44 5.83 14.99
N ILE A 187 1.25 5.38 14.02
CA ILE A 187 0.84 4.37 13.04
C ILE A 187 0.48 3.05 13.70
N ALA A 188 1.25 2.60 14.70
CA ALA A 188 0.96 1.36 15.42
C ALA A 188 -0.39 1.42 16.15
N THR A 189 -0.68 2.55 16.81
CA THR A 189 -1.97 2.78 17.48
C THR A 189 -3.12 2.80 16.45
N TRP A 190 -2.99 3.62 15.41
CA TRP A 190 -3.99 3.70 14.34
C TRP A 190 -4.24 2.35 13.66
N THR A 191 -3.18 1.58 13.39
CA THR A 191 -3.27 0.26 12.75
C THR A 191 -4.05 -0.72 13.61
N ARG A 192 -3.78 -0.74 14.93
CA ARG A 192 -4.49 -1.59 15.88
C ARG A 192 -5.98 -1.27 15.88
N ASP A 193 -6.34 0.01 15.97
CA ASP A 193 -7.74 0.44 16.00
C ASP A 193 -8.46 0.11 14.68
N ARG A 194 -7.82 0.33 13.53
CA ARG A 194 -8.38 -0.02 12.21
C ARG A 194 -8.59 -1.53 12.04
N ASN A 195 -7.65 -2.36 12.51
CA ASN A 195 -7.75 -3.83 12.54
C ASN A 195 -8.88 -4.35 13.44
N GLN A 196 -9.27 -3.60 14.48
CA GLN A 196 -10.36 -4.01 15.37
C GLN A 196 -11.75 -3.56 14.89
N ASN A 197 -11.81 -2.58 14.00
CA ASN A 197 -13.07 -2.07 13.45
C ASN A 197 -13.69 -3.05 12.43
N THR A 198 -14.99 -2.93 12.17
CA THR A 198 -15.73 -3.84 11.26
C THR A 198 -15.96 -3.29 9.85
N ALA A 199 -15.41 -2.12 9.53
CA ALA A 199 -15.60 -1.49 8.22
C ALA A 199 -14.60 -2.04 7.20
N SER A 200 -15.03 -2.99 6.37
CA SER A 200 -14.26 -3.48 5.21
C SER A 200 -14.46 -2.57 3.99
N VAL A 201 -13.57 -2.73 3.00
CA VAL A 201 -13.74 -2.09 1.69
C VAL A 201 -14.84 -2.78 0.89
N ASP A 202 -15.70 -1.99 0.26
CA ASP A 202 -16.71 -2.43 -0.71
C ASP A 202 -16.27 -2.01 -2.12
N TRP A 203 -15.43 -2.85 -2.73
CA TRP A 203 -14.96 -2.63 -4.09
C TRP A 203 -15.99 -3.14 -5.10
N ARG A 204 -16.44 -2.26 -6.01
CA ARG A 204 -17.52 -2.57 -6.97
C ARG A 204 -17.11 -2.43 -8.43
N PHE A 205 -15.94 -1.90 -8.74
CA PHE A 205 -15.52 -1.63 -10.12
C PHE A 205 -15.04 -2.92 -10.79
N SER A 206 -15.65 -3.26 -11.92
CA SER A 206 -15.44 -4.55 -12.60
C SER A 206 -14.74 -4.42 -13.96
N THR A 207 -14.32 -5.55 -14.53
CA THR A 207 -13.84 -5.62 -15.91
C THR A 207 -14.92 -5.20 -16.92
N GLU A 208 -16.18 -5.56 -16.69
CA GLU A 208 -17.31 -5.13 -17.53
C GLU A 208 -17.52 -3.62 -17.45
N ASP A 209 -17.42 -3.03 -16.25
CA ASP A 209 -17.41 -1.59 -16.07
C ASP A 209 -16.25 -0.94 -16.84
N ALA A 210 -15.05 -1.50 -16.73
CA ALA A 210 -13.84 -0.97 -17.36
C ALA A 210 -13.96 -0.95 -18.89
N ARG A 211 -14.46 -2.03 -19.50
CA ARG A 211 -14.67 -2.13 -20.96
C ARG A 211 -15.65 -1.07 -21.50
N ILE A 212 -16.57 -0.58 -20.67
CA ILE A 212 -17.51 0.47 -21.02
C ILE A 212 -16.93 1.85 -20.71
N LYS A 213 -16.55 2.09 -19.44
CA LYS A 213 -16.15 3.40 -18.92
C LYS A 213 -14.76 3.83 -19.39
N LEU A 214 -13.88 2.87 -19.68
CA LEU A 214 -12.49 3.09 -20.08
C LEU A 214 -12.21 2.60 -21.51
N LYS A 215 -13.25 2.53 -22.37
CA LYS A 215 -13.16 2.03 -23.74
C LYS A 215 -11.98 2.60 -24.53
N ARG A 216 -11.65 3.89 -24.38
CA ARG A 216 -10.51 4.54 -25.06
C ARG A 216 -9.13 3.92 -24.75
N LEU A 217 -9.00 3.20 -23.65
CA LEU A 217 -7.75 2.53 -23.26
C LEU A 217 -7.57 1.19 -23.98
N TYR A 218 -8.67 0.60 -24.47
CA TYR A 218 -8.62 -0.65 -25.22
C TYR A 218 -8.09 -0.40 -26.63
N PRO A 219 -7.19 -1.25 -27.15
CA PRO A 219 -6.70 -1.12 -28.52
C PRO A 219 -7.85 -1.10 -29.53
N ASN A 220 -7.80 -0.16 -30.47
CA ASN A 220 -8.66 -0.21 -31.64
C ASN A 220 -8.19 -1.36 -32.53
N LEU A 221 -8.93 -2.47 -32.52
CA LEU A 221 -8.78 -3.51 -33.52
C LEU A 221 -9.34 -2.93 -34.82
N LEU A 222 -8.46 -2.32 -35.63
CA LEU A 222 -8.84 -1.86 -36.97
C LEU A 222 -9.45 -3.05 -37.72
N SER A 223 -10.68 -2.87 -38.19
CA SER A 223 -11.31 -3.65 -39.26
C SER A 223 -10.68 -3.33 -40.60
#